data_AF-A0A7X7KR11-F1
#
_entry.id   AF-A0A7X7KR11-F1
#
_cell.length_a   1.000
_cell.length_b   1.000
_cell.length_c   1.000
_cell.angle_alpha   90.00
_cell.angle_beta   90.00
_cell.angle_gamma   90.00
#
_symmetry.space_group_name_H-M   'P 1'
#
loop_
_entity.id
_entity.type
_entity.pdbx_description
1 polymer ?
#
loop_
_entity_poly.entity_id
_entity_poly.type
_entity_poly.pdbx_seq_one_letter_code
_entity_poly.pdbx_strand_id
1 'polypeptide(L)'
;MNDAIRDVMIALAAMTDDGCERRKTPWSRGYWSYATDGKMAIRTTRMDEFIERGENDGTADAVDSLTAAATGPTWYDVPAVPPEPGPCPKCHGVPSVKCEACDGAGHVAWEFRHRGRTYDSVEDCPVCDGAGTVECTECGGTGKGDDPAVEVGPALIRAEYLRLLARLPGCRLAPVDGRSVIVFRFAGGAGAVMPVWR
;
A
#
# COMPACT_ATOMS: atom_id res chain seq x y z
N MET A 1 9.77 -23.71 3.67
CA MET A 1 8.90 -22.99 4.66
C MET A 1 9.35 -21.54 4.81
N ASN A 2 10.66 -21.29 4.93
CA ASN A 2 11.21 -19.93 4.97
C ASN A 2 10.97 -19.11 3.69
N ASP A 3 10.89 -19.75 2.51
CA ASP A 3 10.66 -19.02 1.24
C ASP A 3 9.35 -18.24 1.22
N ALA A 4 8.25 -18.82 1.71
CA ALA A 4 6.96 -18.12 1.73
C ALA A 4 6.99 -16.87 2.62
N ILE A 5 7.64 -16.96 3.78
CA ILE A 5 7.80 -15.82 4.70
C ILE A 5 8.69 -14.76 4.07
N ARG A 6 9.82 -15.16 3.47
CA ARG A 6 10.73 -14.26 2.75
C ARG A 6 9.98 -13.50 1.65
N ASP A 7 9.24 -14.21 0.81
CA ASP A 7 8.56 -13.61 -0.33
C ASP A 7 7.45 -12.65 0.13
N VAL A 8 6.80 -12.93 1.27
CA VAL A 8 5.87 -11.99 1.90
C VAL A 8 6.60 -10.75 2.42
N MET A 9 7.77 -10.90 3.05
CA MET A 9 8.56 -9.77 3.54
C MET A 9 9.03 -8.87 2.39
N ILE A 10 9.51 -9.45 1.29
CA ILE A 10 9.91 -8.70 0.09
C ILE A 10 8.71 -7.98 -0.51
N ALA A 11 7.57 -8.67 -0.66
CA ALA A 11 6.35 -8.06 -1.19
C ALA A 11 5.84 -6.91 -0.31
N LEU A 12 5.84 -7.10 1.02
CA LEU A 12 5.46 -6.05 1.97
C LEU A 12 6.39 -4.84 1.86
N ALA A 13 7.70 -5.04 1.83
CA ALA A 13 8.67 -3.94 1.72
C ALA A 13 8.46 -3.15 0.41
N ALA A 14 8.16 -3.84 -0.69
CA ALA A 14 7.89 -3.23 -1.99
C ALA A 14 6.61 -2.38 -2.03
N MET A 15 5.69 -2.54 -1.07
CA MET A 15 4.50 -1.69 -0.93
C MET A 15 4.80 -0.31 -0.31
N THR A 16 6.03 -0.06 0.13
CA THR A 16 6.40 1.21 0.76
C THR A 16 6.32 2.38 -0.22
N ASP A 17 5.42 3.32 0.06
CA ASP A 17 5.12 4.51 -0.74
C ASP A 17 5.58 5.84 -0.09
N ASP A 18 6.14 5.78 1.12
CA ASP A 18 6.48 6.96 1.93
C ASP A 18 7.84 7.62 1.64
N GLY A 19 8.51 7.20 0.57
CA GLY A 19 9.82 7.72 0.16
C GLY A 19 11.01 7.26 1.01
N CYS A 20 10.80 6.45 2.06
CA CYS A 20 11.89 5.89 2.85
C CYS A 20 12.53 4.69 2.14
N GLU A 21 13.64 4.93 1.43
CA GLU A 21 14.40 3.87 0.73
C GLU A 21 14.80 2.71 1.64
N ARG A 22 15.05 2.99 2.92
CA ARG A 22 15.39 1.95 3.90
C ARG A 22 14.22 0.99 4.16
N ARG A 23 12.96 1.35 3.93
CA ARG A 23 11.83 0.43 4.14
C ARG A 23 11.47 -0.40 2.91
N LYS A 24 12.03 -0.07 1.75
CA LYS A 24 11.78 -0.78 0.47
C LYS A 24 12.42 -2.17 0.39
N THR A 25 13.28 -2.52 1.34
CA THR A 25 13.87 -3.87 1.45
C THR A 25 13.75 -4.41 2.87
N PRO A 26 13.49 -5.72 3.03
CA PRO A 26 13.62 -6.39 4.32
C PRO A 26 15.04 -6.25 4.88
N TRP A 27 15.15 -6.36 6.20
CA TRP A 27 16.42 -6.24 6.89
C TRP A 27 16.51 -7.18 8.08
N SER A 28 17.73 -7.37 8.58
CA SER A 28 18.01 -8.15 9.79
C SER A 28 18.58 -7.25 10.89
N ARG A 29 18.29 -7.62 12.14
CA ARG A 29 18.90 -7.05 13.34
C ARG A 29 19.00 -8.14 14.40
N GLY A 30 20.22 -8.56 14.72
CA GLY A 30 20.46 -9.62 15.70
C GLY A 30 19.76 -10.93 15.30
N TYR A 31 18.89 -11.46 16.16
CA TYR A 31 18.23 -12.75 15.93
C TYR A 31 16.98 -12.69 15.04
N TRP A 32 16.65 -11.52 14.51
CA TRP A 32 15.38 -11.28 13.83
C TRP A 32 15.56 -10.61 12.47
N SER A 33 14.62 -10.88 11.58
CA SER A 33 14.42 -10.17 10.32
C SER A 33 13.07 -9.47 10.30
N TYR A 34 13.02 -8.32 9.63
CA TYR A 34 11.92 -7.37 9.67
C TYR A 34 11.55 -6.88 8.27
N ALA A 35 10.27 -6.55 8.10
CA ALA A 35 9.75 -5.82 6.94
C ALA A 35 8.53 -5.00 7.35
N THR A 36 8.36 -3.83 6.74
CA THR A 36 7.20 -2.96 6.97
C THR A 36 7.02 -1.96 5.84
N ASP A 37 5.77 -1.63 5.52
CA ASP A 37 5.38 -0.51 4.66
C ASP A 37 4.77 0.65 5.46
N GLY A 38 4.92 0.62 6.80
CA GLY A 38 4.31 1.57 7.73
C GLY A 38 2.86 1.27 8.11
N LYS A 39 2.15 0.42 7.36
CA LYS A 39 0.74 0.05 7.61
C LYS A 39 0.63 -1.40 8.09
N MET A 40 1.57 -2.25 7.71
CA MET A 40 1.80 -3.59 8.24
C MET A 40 3.28 -3.77 8.58
N ALA A 41 3.58 -4.57 9.60
CA ALA A 41 4.93 -4.95 9.99
C ALA A 41 5.02 -6.44 10.29
N ILE A 42 6.14 -7.05 9.94
CA ILE A 42 6.47 -8.45 10.22
C ILE A 42 7.82 -8.53 10.91
N ARG A 43 7.93 -9.42 11.90
CA ARG A 43 9.18 -9.93 12.45
C ARG A 43 9.20 -11.45 12.40
N THR A 44 10.30 -12.02 11.93
CA THR A 44 10.52 -13.47 11.86
C THR A 44 11.95 -13.82 12.25
N THR A 45 12.21 -15.11 12.55
CA THR A 45 13.58 -15.62 12.76
C THR A 45 14.54 -15.13 11.68
N ARG A 46 15.77 -14.79 12.09
CA ARG A 46 16.81 -14.25 11.21
C ARG A 46 16.93 -14.98 9.87
N MET A 47 17.03 -14.20 8.80
CA MET A 47 17.39 -14.60 7.45
C MET A 47 18.70 -13.87 7.07
N ASP A 48 19.76 -14.65 6.84
CA ASP A 48 21.12 -14.10 6.61
C ASP A 48 21.29 -13.37 5.27
N GLU A 49 20.35 -13.56 4.34
CA GLU A 49 20.32 -12.88 3.05
C GLU A 49 19.91 -11.41 3.13
N PHE A 50 19.27 -10.99 4.22
CA PHE A 50 18.85 -9.60 4.41
C PHE A 50 19.95 -8.77 5.05
N ILE A 51 20.02 -7.49 4.64
CA ILE A 51 21.04 -6.56 5.10
C ILE A 51 20.93 -6.37 6.62
N GLU A 52 22.04 -6.57 7.33
CA GLU A 52 22.14 -6.28 8.75
C GLU A 52 22.09 -4.77 9.00
N ARG A 53 21.27 -4.36 9.96
CA ARG A 53 21.24 -2.99 10.46
C ARG A 53 21.81 -2.90 11.87
N GLY A 54 22.36 -1.73 12.17
CA GLY A 54 22.94 -1.45 13.48
C GLY A 54 21.92 -1.53 14.61
N GLU A 55 22.43 -1.66 15.83
CA GLU A 55 21.62 -1.88 17.04
C GLU A 55 20.58 -0.78 17.28
N ASN A 56 20.91 0.48 16.93
CA ASN A 56 20.05 1.66 17.06
C ASN A 56 19.02 1.80 15.91
N ASP A 57 18.36 0.71 15.51
CA ASP A 57 17.28 0.76 14.52
C ASP A 57 15.92 0.95 15.19
N GLY A 58 15.50 2.21 15.32
CA GLY A 58 14.20 2.58 15.88
C GLY A 58 13.00 2.01 15.10
N THR A 59 13.16 1.61 13.83
CA THR A 59 12.11 0.93 13.09
C THR A 59 11.93 -0.49 13.61
N ALA A 60 13.03 -1.21 13.86
CA ALA A 60 12.97 -2.54 14.44
C ALA A 60 12.37 -2.49 15.86
N ASP A 61 12.74 -1.49 16.67
CA ASP A 61 12.15 -1.28 18.00
C ASP A 61 10.64 -1.00 17.96
N ALA A 62 10.19 -0.23 16.96
CA ALA A 62 8.77 0.02 16.74
C ALA A 62 8.05 -1.28 16.36
N VAL A 63 8.60 -2.10 15.46
CA VAL A 63 8.02 -3.41 15.11
C VAL A 63 7.96 -4.33 16.33
N ASP A 64 9.03 -4.40 17.12
CA ASP A 64 9.07 -5.20 18.34
C ASP A 64 7.95 -4.78 19.31
N SER A 65 7.79 -3.47 19.52
CA SER A 65 6.74 -2.91 20.36
C SER A 65 5.34 -3.22 19.84
N LEU A 66 5.11 -3.11 18.53
CA LEU A 66 3.81 -3.42 17.91
C LEU A 66 3.47 -4.91 18.01
N THR A 67 4.45 -5.80 17.85
CA THR A 67 4.23 -7.26 17.99
C THR A 67 3.92 -7.69 19.43
N ALA A 68 4.29 -6.87 20.41
CA ALA A 68 4.02 -7.08 21.84
C ALA A 68 2.76 -6.33 22.32
N ALA A 69 2.04 -5.65 21.42
CA ALA A 69 0.85 -4.88 21.78
C ALA A 69 -0.28 -5.78 22.33
N ALA A 70 -1.27 -5.13 22.97
CA ALA A 70 -2.44 -5.81 23.49
C ALA A 70 -3.19 -6.54 22.36
N THR A 71 -3.71 -7.73 22.68
CA THR A 71 -4.45 -8.57 21.74
C THR A 71 -5.90 -8.70 22.19
N GLY A 72 -6.81 -8.87 21.22
CA GLY A 72 -8.18 -9.23 21.52
C GLY A 72 -8.27 -10.62 22.18
N PRO A 73 -9.39 -10.95 22.84
CA PRO A 73 -9.55 -12.24 23.51
C PRO A 73 -9.64 -13.42 22.53
N THR A 74 -9.86 -13.16 21.24
CA THR A 74 -10.13 -14.17 20.22
C THR A 74 -9.12 -14.09 19.09
N TRP A 75 -8.58 -15.25 18.70
CA TRP A 75 -7.75 -15.41 17.51
C TRP A 75 -8.59 -15.92 16.35
N TYR A 76 -8.59 -15.18 15.25
CA TYR A 76 -9.29 -15.49 14.01
C TYR A 76 -8.31 -16.06 12.99
N ASP A 77 -8.76 -17.01 12.18
CA ASP A 77 -8.00 -17.43 11.00
C ASP A 77 -8.09 -16.33 9.93
N VAL A 78 -7.11 -16.30 9.02
CA VAL A 78 -7.18 -15.40 7.87
C VAL A 78 -8.41 -15.79 7.03
N PRO A 79 -9.37 -14.88 6.79
CA PRO A 79 -10.56 -15.19 6.01
C PRO A 79 -10.22 -15.47 4.55
N ALA A 80 -11.17 -16.03 3.80
CA ALA A 80 -11.07 -16.08 2.35
C ALA A 80 -10.98 -14.66 1.80
N VAL A 81 -9.92 -14.37 1.06
CA VAL A 81 -9.61 -13.03 0.55
C VAL A 81 -10.18 -12.90 -0.86
N PRO A 82 -10.80 -11.76 -1.23
CA PRO A 82 -11.18 -11.53 -2.61
C PRO A 82 -9.95 -11.60 -3.55
N PRO A 83 -10.15 -11.98 -4.82
CA PRO A 83 -9.07 -11.98 -5.81
C PRO A 83 -8.45 -10.60 -5.92
N GLU A 84 -7.23 -10.52 -6.46
CA GLU A 84 -6.60 -9.22 -6.72
C GLU A 84 -7.52 -8.33 -7.57
N PRO A 85 -7.56 -7.01 -7.28
CA PRO A 85 -8.37 -6.10 -8.06
C PRO A 85 -7.92 -6.17 -9.53
N GLY A 86 -8.90 -6.29 -10.42
CA GLY A 86 -8.66 -6.20 -11.86
C GLY A 86 -8.23 -4.79 -12.28
N PRO A 87 -8.03 -4.57 -13.59
CA PRO A 87 -7.79 -3.22 -14.10
C PRO A 87 -8.96 -2.29 -13.75
N CYS A 88 -8.66 -1.02 -13.48
CA CYS A 88 -9.66 0.02 -13.28
C CYS A 88 -10.64 0.04 -14.49
N PRO A 89 -11.96 -0.01 -14.28
CA PRO A 89 -12.90 -0.10 -15.38
C PRO A 89 -12.96 1.17 -16.24
N LYS A 90 -12.62 2.35 -15.70
CA LYS A 90 -12.54 3.60 -16.47
C LYS A 90 -11.29 3.73 -17.33
N CYS A 91 -10.11 3.40 -16.81
CA CYS A 91 -8.86 3.57 -17.55
C CYS A 91 -8.26 2.27 -18.09
N HIS A 92 -8.93 1.14 -17.86
CA HIS A 92 -8.53 -0.20 -18.31
C HIS A 92 -7.07 -0.55 -17.96
N GLY A 93 -6.60 -0.10 -16.80
CA GLY A 93 -5.22 -0.33 -16.36
C GLY A 93 -4.20 0.73 -16.78
N VAL A 94 -4.61 1.75 -17.54
CA VAL A 94 -3.72 2.84 -17.97
C VAL A 94 -3.86 4.02 -16.99
N PRO A 95 -2.92 4.22 -16.05
CA PRO A 95 -3.09 5.18 -14.95
C PRO A 95 -3.15 6.65 -15.40
N SER A 96 -2.58 6.94 -16.57
CA SER A 96 -2.59 8.26 -17.21
C SER A 96 -3.54 8.26 -18.41
N VAL A 97 -4.58 9.08 -18.36
CA VAL A 97 -5.60 9.20 -19.41
C VAL A 97 -5.47 10.53 -20.14
N LYS A 98 -5.99 10.58 -21.38
CA LYS A 98 -5.96 11.79 -22.19
C LYS A 98 -6.68 12.94 -21.46
N CYS A 99 -6.07 14.12 -21.40
CA CYS A 99 -6.73 15.30 -20.87
C CYS A 99 -7.85 15.73 -21.82
N GLU A 100 -9.10 15.58 -21.39
CA GLU A 100 -10.28 15.93 -22.19
C GLU A 100 -10.36 17.44 -22.47
N ALA A 101 -9.81 18.28 -21.59
CA ALA A 101 -9.86 19.74 -21.74
C ALA A 101 -9.02 20.28 -22.92
N CYS A 102 -7.93 19.59 -23.28
CA CYS A 102 -7.10 19.92 -24.44
C CYS A 102 -7.09 18.82 -25.51
N ASP A 103 -7.97 17.83 -25.38
CA ASP A 103 -8.02 16.64 -26.23
C ASP A 103 -6.66 15.91 -26.39
N GLY A 104 -5.80 16.01 -25.36
CA GLY A 104 -4.45 15.44 -25.39
C GLY A 104 -3.36 16.31 -26.00
N ALA A 105 -3.69 17.51 -26.48
CA ALA A 105 -2.73 18.40 -27.13
C ALA A 105 -1.75 19.05 -26.14
N GLY A 106 -2.10 19.10 -24.86
CA GLY A 106 -1.33 19.80 -23.83
C GLY A 106 -1.48 21.31 -23.85
N HIS A 107 -2.11 21.89 -24.86
CA HIS A 107 -2.35 23.33 -24.98
C HIS A 107 -3.80 23.62 -25.34
N VAL A 108 -4.26 24.83 -25.02
CA VAL A 108 -5.58 25.35 -25.39
C VAL A 108 -5.43 26.68 -26.12
N ALA A 109 -6.26 26.89 -27.14
CA ALA A 109 -6.32 28.15 -27.85
C ALA A 109 -7.44 29.02 -27.27
N TRP A 110 -7.12 30.26 -26.93
CA TRP A 110 -8.07 31.24 -26.45
C TRP A 110 -8.29 32.31 -27.51
N GLU A 111 -9.56 32.59 -27.82
CA GLU A 111 -9.97 33.71 -28.66
C GLU A 111 -10.67 34.76 -27.78
N PHE A 112 -10.18 36.00 -27.84
CA PHE A 112 -10.78 37.15 -27.14
C PHE A 112 -11.06 38.29 -28.11
N ARG A 113 -12.29 38.82 -28.09
CA ARG A 113 -12.70 39.92 -28.98
C ARG A 113 -12.93 41.22 -28.22
N HIS A 114 -12.25 42.29 -28.64
CA HIS A 114 -12.42 43.63 -28.05
C HIS A 114 -12.31 44.73 -29.10
N ARG A 115 -13.26 45.68 -29.09
CA ARG A 115 -13.30 46.85 -30.01
C ARG A 115 -13.14 46.47 -31.50
N GLY A 116 -13.79 45.38 -31.90
CA GLY A 116 -13.77 44.92 -33.30
C GLY A 116 -12.49 44.21 -33.73
N ARG A 117 -11.53 43.97 -32.81
CA ARG A 117 -10.34 43.15 -33.04
C ARG A 117 -10.46 41.81 -32.31
N THR A 118 -9.95 40.76 -32.94
CA THR A 118 -9.77 39.44 -32.34
C THR A 118 -8.32 39.30 -31.89
N TYR A 119 -8.11 38.70 -30.73
CA TYR A 119 -6.83 38.37 -30.13
C TYR A 119 -6.81 36.86 -29.89
N ASP A 120 -5.77 36.20 -30.37
CA ASP A 120 -5.60 34.76 -30.26
C ASP A 120 -4.35 34.46 -29.43
N SER A 121 -4.44 33.52 -28.50
CA SER A 121 -3.31 33.02 -27.71
C SER A 121 -3.36 31.49 -27.64
N VAL A 122 -2.20 30.85 -27.65
CA VAL A 122 -2.06 29.42 -27.35
C VAL A 122 -1.24 29.30 -26.09
N GLU A 123 -1.82 28.65 -25.09
CA GLU A 123 -1.20 28.51 -23.77
C GLU A 123 -1.26 27.04 -23.35
N ASP A 124 -0.37 26.66 -22.44
CA ASP A 124 -0.42 25.34 -21.83
C ASP A 124 -1.80 25.13 -21.19
N CYS A 125 -2.33 23.92 -21.35
CA CYS A 125 -3.63 23.57 -20.81
C CYS A 125 -3.54 23.59 -19.28
N PRO A 126 -4.30 24.46 -18.59
CA PRO A 126 -4.19 24.62 -17.14
C PRO A 126 -4.78 23.44 -16.36
N VAL A 127 -5.41 22.47 -17.05
CA VAL A 127 -5.97 21.26 -16.43
C VAL A 127 -4.91 20.16 -16.32
N CYS A 128 -3.94 20.13 -17.23
CA CYS A 128 -2.87 19.13 -17.25
C CYS A 128 -1.47 19.73 -17.23
N ASP A 129 -1.36 21.04 -16.98
CA ASP A 129 -0.11 21.80 -16.97
C ASP A 129 0.81 21.50 -18.16
N GLY A 130 0.25 21.51 -19.38
CA GLY A 130 1.04 21.23 -20.59
C GLY A 130 1.20 19.75 -20.95
N ALA A 131 0.90 18.81 -20.04
CA ALA A 131 1.23 17.39 -20.22
C ALA A 131 0.39 16.65 -21.27
N GLY A 132 -0.81 17.15 -21.58
CA GLY A 132 -1.78 16.45 -22.45
C GLY A 132 -2.45 15.23 -21.79
N THR A 133 -2.06 14.86 -20.58
CA THR A 133 -2.63 13.73 -19.85
C THR A 133 -2.92 14.09 -18.40
N VAL A 134 -3.88 13.41 -17.79
CA VAL A 134 -4.23 13.54 -16.38
C VAL A 134 -4.33 12.16 -15.73
N GLU A 135 -4.15 12.09 -14.42
CA GLU A 135 -4.37 10.84 -13.68
C GLU A 135 -5.84 10.41 -13.78
N CYS A 136 -6.07 9.10 -13.88
CA CYS A 136 -7.42 8.55 -13.83
C CYS A 136 -8.05 8.86 -12.46
N THR A 137 -9.08 9.71 -12.46
CA THR A 137 -9.77 10.16 -11.24
C THR A 137 -10.49 9.06 -10.48
N GLU A 138 -10.84 7.96 -11.14
CA GLU A 138 -11.57 6.85 -10.52
C GLU A 138 -10.65 5.99 -9.64
N CYS A 139 -9.43 5.74 -10.11
CA CYS A 139 -8.46 4.91 -9.40
C CYS A 139 -7.32 5.73 -8.77
N GLY A 140 -7.40 7.07 -8.83
CA GLY A 140 -6.34 7.97 -8.36
C GLY A 140 -4.98 7.69 -8.99
N GLY A 141 -4.95 7.36 -10.28
CA GLY A 141 -3.70 7.05 -10.99
C GLY A 141 -3.08 5.67 -10.66
N THR A 142 -3.76 4.79 -9.93
CA THR A 142 -3.22 3.43 -9.64
C THR A 142 -3.40 2.44 -10.80
N GLY A 143 -4.36 2.69 -11.70
CA GLY A 143 -4.76 1.77 -12.76
C GLY A 143 -5.53 0.53 -12.26
N LYS A 144 -5.79 0.40 -10.96
CA LYS A 144 -6.46 -0.76 -10.36
C LYS A 144 -7.91 -0.46 -10.03
N GLY A 145 -8.77 -1.48 -10.06
CA GLY A 145 -10.14 -1.40 -9.56
C GLY A 145 -10.19 -1.40 -8.03
N ASP A 146 -11.41 -1.34 -7.49
CA ASP A 146 -11.66 -1.31 -6.05
C ASP A 146 -11.07 -2.55 -5.34
N ASP A 147 -10.33 -2.31 -4.25
CA ASP A 147 -9.82 -3.36 -3.36
C ASP A 147 -10.48 -3.25 -1.98
N PRO A 148 -11.64 -3.89 -1.77
CA PRO A 148 -12.44 -3.67 -0.57
C PRO A 148 -11.75 -4.23 0.68
N ALA A 149 -11.97 -3.56 1.81
CA ALA A 149 -11.58 -4.09 3.10
C ALA A 149 -12.51 -5.25 3.51
N VAL A 150 -11.94 -6.23 4.22
CA VAL A 150 -12.65 -7.44 4.66
C VAL A 150 -12.71 -7.48 6.18
N GLU A 151 -13.84 -7.94 6.70
CA GLU A 151 -14.08 -8.08 8.13
C GLU A 151 -13.31 -9.25 8.74
N VAL A 152 -12.63 -8.97 9.85
CA VAL A 152 -11.99 -9.94 10.73
C VAL A 152 -12.39 -9.60 12.16
N GLY A 153 -13.38 -10.31 12.70
CA GLY A 153 -13.93 -9.99 14.01
C GLY A 153 -14.47 -8.54 14.06
N PRO A 154 -14.03 -7.70 15.01
CA PRO A 154 -14.47 -6.31 15.12
C PRO A 154 -13.75 -5.33 14.17
N ALA A 155 -12.82 -5.79 13.33
CA ALA A 155 -11.97 -4.93 12.52
C ALA A 155 -12.15 -5.14 11.01
N LEU A 156 -11.80 -4.11 10.23
CA LEU A 156 -11.65 -4.18 8.77
C LEU A 156 -10.19 -4.11 8.39
N ILE A 157 -9.76 -4.98 7.47
CA ILE A 157 -8.37 -5.04 6.97
C ILE A 157 -8.41 -4.93 5.45
N ARG A 158 -7.50 -4.13 4.85
CA ARG A 158 -7.39 -4.05 3.38
C ARG A 158 -7.06 -5.43 2.81
N ALA A 159 -7.76 -5.82 1.75
CA ALA A 159 -7.60 -7.15 1.17
C ALA A 159 -6.16 -7.44 0.71
N GLU A 160 -5.41 -6.44 0.23
CA GLU A 160 -3.99 -6.59 -0.11
C GLU A 160 -3.14 -7.21 1.02
N TYR A 161 -3.31 -6.80 2.28
CA TYR A 161 -2.56 -7.42 3.39
C TYR A 161 -3.10 -8.78 3.75
N LEU A 162 -4.41 -9.01 3.62
CA LEU A 162 -4.96 -10.34 3.83
C LEU A 162 -4.40 -11.34 2.81
N ARG A 163 -4.13 -10.93 1.56
CA ARG A 163 -3.45 -11.78 0.56
C ARG A 163 -2.02 -12.11 0.98
N LEU A 164 -1.30 -11.17 1.61
CA LEU A 164 0.02 -11.44 2.20
C LEU A 164 -0.06 -12.38 3.40
N LEU A 165 -0.98 -12.11 4.33
CA LEU A 165 -1.18 -12.89 5.55
C LEU A 165 -1.62 -14.33 5.25
N ALA A 166 -2.43 -14.55 4.21
CA ALA A 166 -2.86 -15.88 3.77
C ALA A 166 -1.69 -16.78 3.32
N ARG A 167 -0.55 -16.19 2.94
CA ARG A 167 0.66 -16.93 2.55
C ARG A 167 1.53 -17.31 3.74
N LEU A 168 1.28 -16.73 4.92
CA LEU A 168 2.04 -17.02 6.13
C LEU A 168 1.50 -18.31 6.79
N PRO A 169 2.39 -19.26 7.15
CA PRO A 169 1.99 -20.58 7.63
C PRO A 169 1.26 -20.49 8.98
N GLY A 170 0.00 -20.94 9.02
CA GLY A 170 -0.81 -20.94 10.25
C GLY A 170 -1.09 -19.54 10.79
N CYS A 171 -1.21 -18.54 9.92
CA CYS A 171 -1.44 -17.16 10.32
C CYS A 171 -2.80 -16.99 11.03
N ARG A 172 -2.80 -16.28 12.16
CA ARG A 172 -4.00 -15.93 12.91
C ARG A 172 -3.91 -14.49 13.42
N LEU A 173 -5.06 -13.81 13.50
CA LEU A 173 -5.17 -12.41 13.88
C LEU A 173 -5.93 -12.23 15.21
N ALA A 174 -5.56 -11.24 16.01
CA ALA A 174 -6.20 -10.94 17.29
C ALA A 174 -6.65 -9.47 17.40
N PRO A 175 -7.64 -9.04 16.59
CA PRO A 175 -8.21 -7.70 16.65
C PRO A 175 -8.86 -7.43 18.02
N VAL A 176 -8.53 -6.29 18.61
CA VAL A 176 -9.12 -5.81 19.88
C VAL A 176 -10.45 -5.10 19.61
N ASP A 177 -10.42 -4.19 18.65
CA ASP A 177 -11.53 -3.36 18.20
C ASP A 177 -11.28 -2.98 16.72
N GLY A 178 -12.07 -2.05 16.17
CA GLY A 178 -11.93 -1.60 14.78
C GLY A 178 -10.94 -0.46 14.53
N ARG A 179 -10.12 -0.07 15.51
CA ARG A 179 -9.22 1.11 15.45
C ARG A 179 -7.80 0.81 15.88
N SER A 180 -7.64 -0.06 16.86
CA SER A 180 -6.37 -0.48 17.42
C SER A 180 -5.61 -1.35 16.43
N VAL A 181 -4.28 -1.29 16.50
CA VAL A 181 -3.42 -2.16 15.69
C VAL A 181 -3.76 -3.63 15.93
N ILE A 182 -3.81 -4.42 14.86
CA ILE A 182 -4.16 -5.83 14.93
C ILE A 182 -2.87 -6.64 14.96
N VAL A 183 -2.60 -7.29 16.08
CA VAL A 183 -1.49 -8.24 16.20
C VAL A 183 -1.86 -9.54 15.49
N PHE A 184 -0.92 -10.10 14.76
CA PHE A 184 -1.03 -11.43 14.17
C PHE A 184 0.20 -12.29 14.47
N ARG A 185 0.02 -13.61 14.42
CA ARG A 185 1.09 -14.59 14.59
C ARG A 185 1.04 -15.64 13.49
N PHE A 186 2.18 -16.26 13.20
CA PHE A 186 2.31 -17.35 12.24
C PHE A 186 3.47 -18.26 12.68
N ALA A 187 3.63 -19.42 12.04
CA ALA A 187 4.76 -20.29 12.32
C ALA A 187 6.07 -19.61 11.88
N GLY A 188 6.91 -19.23 12.84
CA GLY A 188 8.21 -18.57 12.61
C GLY A 188 8.25 -17.09 12.99
N GLY A 189 7.11 -16.45 13.29
CA GLY A 189 7.11 -15.02 13.60
C GLY A 189 5.77 -14.43 14.02
N ALA A 190 5.76 -13.10 14.10
CA ALA A 190 4.60 -12.30 14.45
C ALA A 190 4.64 -10.97 13.71
N GLY A 191 3.54 -10.24 13.76
CA GLY A 191 3.47 -8.93 13.15
C GLY A 191 2.25 -8.16 13.62
N ALA A 192 2.08 -7.01 13.00
CA ALA A 192 1.00 -6.09 13.27
C ALA A 192 0.48 -5.50 11.96
N VAL A 193 -0.83 -5.28 11.85
CA VAL A 193 -1.45 -4.62 10.69
C VAL A 193 -2.47 -3.59 11.16
N MET A 194 -2.48 -2.43 10.50
CA MET A 194 -3.41 -1.35 10.80
C MET A 194 -4.81 -1.68 10.25
N PRO A 195 -5.87 -1.54 11.06
CA PRO A 195 -7.23 -1.60 10.55
C PRO A 195 -7.52 -0.39 9.65
N VAL A 196 -8.58 -0.51 8.87
CA VAL A 196 -9.21 0.63 8.20
C VAL A 196 -10.57 0.95 8.82
N TRP A 197 -10.97 2.20 8.65
CA TRP A 197 -12.21 2.73 9.16
C TRP A 197 -13.34 2.42 8.17
N ARG A 198 -14.54 2.19 8.69
CA ARG A 198 -15.77 2.29 7.89
C ARG A 198 -16.09 3.75 7.58
#